data_AF-A0A1H3D8W2-F1
#
_entry.id   AF-A0A1H3D8W2-F1
#
_cell.length_a   1.000
_cell.length_b   1.000
_cell.length_c   1.000
_cell.angle_alpha   90.00
_cell.angle_beta   90.00
_cell.angle_gamma   90.00
#
_symmetry.space_group_name_H-M   'P 1'
#
loop_
_entity.id
_entity.type
_entity.pdbx_description
1 polymer ?
#
loop_
_entity_poly.entity_id
_entity_poly.type
_entity_poly.pdbx_seq_one_letter_code
_entity_poly.pdbx_strand_id
1 'polypeptide(L)'
;MTTHCDRCKGEYVNMITTKTQVFEGGTLIVSDVPARKCECEVLTQIPDGVIMEGYKMLLEKNGIVGDVTVSLAKLKEHFTPMDFIRPHIST
;
A
#
# COMPACT_ATOMS: atom_id res chain seq x y z
N MET A 1 11.60 -15.85 -6.09
CA MET A 1 10.71 -15.54 -4.94
C MET A 1 10.87 -16.64 -3.91
N THR A 2 11.06 -16.32 -2.63
CA THR A 2 11.03 -17.31 -1.56
C THR A 2 9.56 -17.70 -1.29
N THR A 3 9.24 -18.98 -1.42
CA THR A 3 7.90 -19.54 -1.15
C THR A 3 7.68 -19.91 0.32
N HIS A 4 8.77 -20.11 1.05
CA HIS A 4 8.80 -20.51 2.45
C HIS A 4 9.29 -19.35 3.32
N CYS A 5 8.83 -19.27 4.57
CA CYS A 5 9.29 -18.24 5.49
C CYS A 5 10.66 -18.57 6.08
N ASP A 6 11.58 -17.60 6.08
CA ASP A 6 12.93 -17.81 6.61
C ASP A 6 12.97 -18.19 8.09
N ARG A 7 11.99 -17.68 8.88
CA ARG A 7 11.83 -17.95 10.32
C ARG A 7 11.08 -19.26 10.59
N CYS A 8 10.05 -19.52 9.80
CA CYS A 8 9.01 -20.54 10.07
C CYS A 8 9.23 -21.83 9.29
N LYS A 9 9.99 -21.78 8.19
CA LYS A 9 10.14 -22.79 7.13
C LYS A 9 8.83 -23.32 6.53
N GLY A 10 7.67 -23.06 7.14
CA GLY A 10 6.35 -23.21 6.56
C GLY A 10 6.11 -22.27 5.36
N GLU A 11 5.05 -22.57 4.64
CA GLU A 11 4.68 -21.88 3.40
C GLU A 11 4.05 -20.50 3.67
N TYR A 12 4.25 -19.58 2.73
CA TYR A 12 3.53 -18.31 2.72
C TYR A 12 2.16 -18.46 2.04
N VAL A 13 1.09 -18.31 2.82
CA VAL A 13 -0.28 -18.23 2.28
C VAL A 13 -0.51 -16.82 1.73
N ASN A 14 -0.91 -16.69 0.46
CA ASN A 14 -1.35 -15.42 -0.10
C ASN A 14 -2.73 -15.07 0.45
N MET A 15 -2.92 -13.84 0.89
CA MET A 15 -4.20 -13.34 1.39
C MET A 15 -4.39 -11.86 1.02
N ILE A 16 -5.58 -11.36 1.27
CA ILE A 16 -5.92 -9.94 1.11
C ILE A 16 -5.98 -9.29 2.50
N THR A 17 -5.48 -8.06 2.62
CA THR A 17 -5.55 -7.27 3.84
C THR A 17 -6.01 -5.84 3.56
N THR A 18 -6.48 -5.17 4.61
CA THR A 18 -6.68 -3.72 4.63
C THR A 18 -5.46 -3.08 5.27
N LYS A 19 -4.99 -1.95 4.72
CA LYS A 19 -3.89 -1.17 5.28
C LYS A 19 -4.33 0.25 5.54
N THR A 20 -4.10 0.71 6.76
CA THR A 20 -4.47 2.05 7.24
C THR A 20 -3.22 2.91 7.35
N GLN A 21 -3.29 4.15 6.87
CA GLN A 21 -2.20 5.13 6.91
C GLN A 21 -2.74 6.49 7.34
N VAL A 22 -2.10 7.13 8.31
CA VAL A 22 -2.47 8.48 8.76
C VAL A 22 -1.76 9.52 7.88
N PHE A 23 -2.48 10.61 7.58
CA PHE A 23 -2.01 11.71 6.75
C PHE A 23 -2.46 13.06 7.32
N GLU A 24 -1.83 14.16 6.92
CA GLU A 24 -2.24 15.49 7.36
C GLU A 24 -3.67 15.82 6.88
N GLY A 25 -4.64 15.68 7.77
CA GLY A 25 -6.07 15.89 7.51
C GLY A 25 -6.96 14.68 7.84
N GLY A 26 -6.42 13.45 7.93
CA GLY A 26 -7.24 12.29 8.25
C GLY A 26 -6.57 10.93 8.04
N THR A 27 -7.37 9.92 7.68
CA THR A 27 -6.93 8.53 7.57
C THR A 27 -7.20 7.97 6.18
N LEU A 28 -6.18 7.42 5.53
CA LEU A 28 -6.30 6.65 4.30
C LEU A 28 -6.44 5.16 4.64
N ILE A 29 -7.56 4.56 4.27
CA ILE A 29 -7.87 3.13 4.45
C ILE A 29 -7.86 2.47 3.07
N VAL A 30 -6.84 1.67 2.78
CA VAL A 30 -6.70 0.95 1.51
C VAL A 30 -7.12 -0.51 1.68
N SER A 31 -8.22 -0.93 1.07
CA SER A 31 -8.63 -2.33 0.99
C SER A 31 -7.92 -3.06 -0.15
N ASP A 32 -8.07 -4.38 -0.20
CA ASP A 32 -7.64 -5.22 -1.31
C ASP A 32 -6.11 -5.24 -1.54
N VAL A 33 -5.34 -5.01 -0.47
CA VAL A 33 -3.87 -5.04 -0.50
C VAL A 33 -3.40 -6.50 -0.42
N PRO A 34 -2.65 -7.00 -1.42
CA PRO A 34 -2.15 -8.37 -1.40
C PRO A 34 -1.00 -8.52 -0.39
N ALA A 35 -1.11 -9.52 0.47
CA ALA A 35 -0.15 -9.82 1.51
C ALA A 35 0.11 -11.32 1.60
N ARG A 36 1.19 -11.70 2.31
CA ARG A 36 1.56 -13.08 2.59
C ARG A 36 1.70 -13.29 4.10
N LYS A 37 1.15 -14.38 4.63
CA LYS A 37 1.26 -14.75 6.05
C LYS A 37 1.89 -16.14 6.18
N CYS A 38 2.91 -16.31 7.03
CA CYS A 38 3.30 -17.66 7.51
C CYS A 38 2.45 -18.03 8.73
N GLU A 39 2.38 -19.32 9.05
CA GLU A 39 1.74 -19.81 10.27
C GLU A 39 2.35 -19.22 11.55
N CYS A 40 3.65 -18.84 11.54
CA CYS A 40 4.29 -18.09 12.63
C CYS A 40 3.96 -16.58 12.69
N GLU A 41 2.87 -16.17 12.05
CA GLU A 41 2.34 -14.81 12.03
C GLU A 41 3.20 -13.74 11.34
N VAL A 42 4.32 -14.11 10.71
CA VAL A 42 5.09 -13.21 9.85
C VAL A 42 4.23 -12.76 8.67
N LEU A 43 3.90 -11.47 8.65
CA LEU A 43 3.17 -10.78 7.60
C LEU A 43 4.14 -10.05 6.66
N THR A 44 4.15 -10.42 5.38
CA THR A 44 4.93 -9.74 4.34
C THR A 44 3.96 -9.06 3.36
N GLN A 45 3.97 -7.73 3.30
CA GLN A 45 3.20 -6.98 2.31
C GLN A 45 3.89 -7.06 0.94
N ILE A 46 3.12 -7.27 -0.13
CA ILE A 46 3.65 -7.23 -1.50
C ILE A 46 3.89 -5.75 -1.87
N PRO A 47 4.97 -5.40 -2.59
CA PRO A 47 5.43 -4.01 -2.74
C PRO A 47 4.58 -3.18 -3.72
N ASP A 48 3.38 -2.81 -3.28
CA ASP A 48 2.52 -1.79 -3.89
C ASP A 48 2.57 -0.44 -3.15
N GLY A 49 3.52 -0.31 -2.20
CA GLY A 49 3.61 0.85 -1.30
C GLY A 49 3.76 2.20 -1.99
N VAL A 50 4.37 2.28 -3.18
CA VAL A 50 4.59 3.54 -3.89
C VAL A 50 3.27 4.20 -4.32
N ILE A 51 2.30 3.41 -4.81
CA ILE A 51 0.98 3.94 -5.21
C ILE A 51 0.22 4.44 -3.97
N MET A 52 0.34 3.73 -2.85
CA MET A 52 -0.31 4.10 -1.59
C MET A 52 0.28 5.39 -0.99
N GLU A 53 1.60 5.46 -0.82
CA GLU A 53 2.30 6.66 -0.32
C GLU A 53 2.05 7.86 -1.25
N GLY A 54 2.10 7.66 -2.56
CA GLY A 54 1.83 8.69 -3.55
C GLY A 54 0.40 9.22 -3.49
N TYR A 55 -0.59 8.33 -3.35
CA TYR A 55 -1.98 8.74 -3.16
C TYR A 55 -2.18 9.46 -1.81
N LYS A 56 -1.49 9.02 -0.75
CA LYS A 56 -1.47 9.71 0.55
C LYS A 56 -0.98 11.17 0.40
N MET A 57 0.17 11.38 -0.24
CA MET A 57 0.72 12.70 -0.53
C MET A 57 -0.22 13.55 -1.42
N LEU A 58 -0.96 12.91 -2.32
CA LEU A 58 -1.96 13.60 -3.14
C LEU A 58 -3.14 14.10 -2.29
N LEU A 59 -3.62 13.33 -1.31
CA LEU A 59 -4.67 13.76 -0.38
C LEU A 59 -4.22 14.94 0.48
N GLU A 60 -3.00 14.86 1.05
CA GLU A 60 -2.37 15.93 1.84
C GLU A 60 -2.24 17.21 0.99
N LYS A 61 -1.71 17.10 -0.23
CA LYS A 61 -1.53 18.24 -1.16
C LYS A 61 -2.85 18.91 -1.57
N ASN A 62 -3.96 18.16 -1.63
CA ASN A 62 -5.28 18.71 -1.94
C ASN A 62 -6.05 19.18 -0.69
N GLY A 63 -5.46 19.10 0.52
CA GLY A 63 -6.09 19.53 1.75
C GLY A 63 -7.34 18.73 2.13
N ILE A 64 -7.38 17.44 1.78
CA ILE A 64 -8.51 16.57 2.09
C ILE A 64 -8.56 16.34 3.61
N VAL A 65 -9.74 16.48 4.21
CA VAL A 65 -9.96 16.27 5.65
C VAL A 65 -10.97 15.16 5.86
N GLY A 66 -10.68 14.25 6.79
CA GLY A 66 -11.50 13.08 7.12
C GLY A 66 -10.98 11.75 6.56
N ASP A 67 -11.75 10.69 6.75
CA ASP A 67 -11.34 9.34 6.41
C ASP A 67 -11.65 8.98 4.94
N VAL A 68 -10.63 8.57 4.20
CA VAL A 68 -10.70 8.19 2.78
C VAL A 68 -10.55 6.69 2.66
N THR A 69 -11.59 5.99 2.19
CA THR A 69 -11.56 4.53 1.97
C THR A 69 -11.55 4.23 0.47
N VAL A 70 -10.57 3.44 0.01
CA VAL A 70 -10.38 3.09 -1.41
C VAL A 70 -9.81 1.67 -1.54
N SER A 71 -10.08 0.97 -2.65
CA SER A 71 -9.41 -0.31 -2.94
C SER A 71 -8.12 -0.10 -3.72
N LEU A 72 -7.12 -0.95 -3.48
CA LEU A 72 -5.87 -0.92 -4.24
C LEU A 72 -6.10 -1.14 -5.75
N ALA A 73 -7.14 -1.91 -6.12
CA ALA A 73 -7.54 -2.10 -7.51
C ALA A 73 -7.92 -0.75 -8.17
N LYS A 74 -8.80 0.04 -7.52
CA LYS A 74 -9.18 1.38 -8.01
C LYS A 74 -8.00 2.35 -8.06
N LEU A 75 -7.08 2.28 -7.10
CA LEU A 75 -5.84 3.07 -7.18
C LEU A 75 -5.00 2.70 -8.40
N LYS A 76 -4.92 1.41 -8.75
CA LYS A 76 -4.18 0.92 -9.94
C LYS A 76 -4.89 1.18 -11.27
N GLU A 77 -6.21 1.35 -11.28
CA GLU A 77 -6.98 1.79 -12.46
C GLU A 77 -6.67 3.25 -12.84
N HIS A 78 -6.35 4.10 -11.85
CA HIS A 78 -6.15 5.54 -12.04
C HIS A 78 -4.70 6.02 -11.92
N PHE A 79 -3.82 5.28 -11.24
CA PHE A 79 -2.46 5.71 -10.94
C PHE A 79 -1.44 4.59 -11.17
N THR A 80 -0.31 4.97 -11.76
CA THR A 80 0.90 4.14 -11.85
C THR A 80 1.94 4.61 -10.84
N PRO A 81 2.95 3.79 -10.47
CA PRO A 81 4.05 4.26 -9.63
C PRO A 81 4.79 5.47 -10.22
N MET A 82 4.84 5.59 -11.55
CA MET A 82 5.54 6.68 -12.26
C MET A 82 4.88 8.05 -12.06
N ASP A 83 3.58 8.09 -11.75
CA ASP A 83 2.86 9.33 -11.45
C ASP A 83 3.33 9.97 -10.13
N PHE A 84 3.87 9.16 -9.22
CA PHE A 84 4.38 9.58 -7.91
C PHE A 84 5.92 9.61 -7.81
N ILE A 85 6.63 8.97 -8.76
CA ILE A 85 8.11 8.94 -8.81
C ILE A 85 8.71 10.15 -9.55
N ARG A 86 7.89 11.03 -10.17
CA ARG A 86 8.40 12.18 -10.96
C ARG A 86 9.48 12.95 -10.19
N PRO A 87 10.71 13.05 -10.73
CA PRO A 87 11.78 13.72 -10.00
C PRO A 87 11.48 15.20 -9.86
N HIS A 88 12.06 15.82 -8.84
CA HIS A 88 12.35 17.25 -8.83
C HIS A 88 13.37 17.58 -9.94
N ILE A 89 12.96 17.52 -11.20
CA ILE A 89 13.63 18.23 -12.29
C ILE A 89 13.12 19.67 -12.19
N SER A 90 13.75 20.43 -11.30
CA SER A 90 13.65 21.88 -11.33
C SER A 90 14.14 22.36 -12.69
N THR A 91 13.33 23.20 -13.34
CA THR A 91 13.72 24.06 -14.48
C THR A 91 14.91 24.94 -14.13
#